data_AF-Q39PG9-F1
#
_entry.id   AF-Q39PG9-F1
#
_cell.length_a   1.000
_cell.length_b   1.000
_cell.length_c   1.000
_cell.angle_alpha   90.00
_cell.angle_beta   90.00
_cell.angle_gamma   90.00
#
_symmetry.space_group_name_H-M   'P 1'
#
loop_
_entity.id
_entity.type
_entity.pdbx_description
1 polymer ?
#
loop_
_entity_poly.entity_id
_entity_poly.type
_entity_poly.pdbx_seq_one_letter_code
_entity_poly.pdbx_strand_id
1 'polypeptide(L)'
;MRTRFATLPKDILHEQANQGHTILEKIDAYSDVSFAVVLLTPDDEGCVKGGHPQPRVRQNVLLELGFFIGRLGREKVCALKRGDPEIPSDYLGVIWHSMNVGDWKSALCRELDAMGFEIDWKKAMQA
;
A
#
# COMPACT_ATOMS: atom_id res chain seq x y z
N MET A 1 9.36 -30.88 6.93
CA MET A 1 10.33 -30.24 6.01
C MET A 1 9.62 -29.86 4.72
N ARG A 2 9.17 -28.60 4.61
CA ARG A 2 8.71 -27.96 3.36
C ARG A 2 8.58 -26.46 3.62
N THR A 3 9.72 -25.81 3.84
CA THR A 3 9.82 -24.35 3.80
C THR A 3 9.69 -23.96 2.33
N ARG A 4 8.47 -23.59 1.91
CA ARG A 4 8.28 -22.96 0.61
C ARG A 4 8.73 -21.51 0.77
N PHE A 5 9.83 -21.18 0.10
CA PHE A 5 10.18 -19.80 -0.19
C PHE A 5 9.02 -19.20 -0.97
N ALA A 6 8.20 -18.39 -0.31
CA ALA A 6 7.31 -17.49 -0.98
C ALA A 6 8.18 -16.30 -1.42
N THR A 7 8.77 -16.40 -2.60
CA THR A 7 9.05 -15.23 -3.42
C THR A 7 7.73 -14.49 -3.48
N LEU A 8 7.59 -13.39 -2.73
CA LEU A 8 6.42 -12.50 -2.81
C LEU A 8 6.21 -12.23 -4.29
N PRO A 9 5.11 -12.66 -4.92
CA PRO A 9 4.82 -12.19 -6.25
C PRO A 9 4.63 -10.68 -6.11
N LYS A 10 5.51 -9.93 -6.78
CA LYS A 10 5.41 -8.46 -6.87
C LYS A 10 4.26 -8.09 -7.79
N ASP A 11 3.05 -8.50 -7.44
CA ASP A 11 1.89 -8.31 -8.28
C ASP A 11 1.45 -6.84 -8.16
N ILE A 12 1.86 -6.03 -9.14
CA ILE A 12 1.35 -4.67 -9.31
C ILE A 12 -0.07 -4.80 -9.88
N LEU A 13 -1.08 -4.72 -9.01
CA LEU A 13 -2.49 -4.96 -9.30
C LEU A 13 -3.03 -4.18 -10.52
N HIS A 14 -2.47 -3.00 -10.80
CA HIS A 14 -2.89 -2.14 -11.92
C HIS A 14 -2.33 -2.57 -13.29
N GLU A 15 -1.31 -3.44 -13.35
CA GLU A 15 -0.68 -3.87 -14.60
C GLU A 15 -1.30 -5.15 -15.21
N GLN A 16 -2.19 -5.82 -14.48
CA GLN A 16 -2.88 -7.03 -14.94
C GLN A 16 -4.07 -6.69 -15.85
N ALA A 17 -4.19 -7.36 -17.00
CA ALA A 17 -5.30 -7.20 -17.94
C ALA A 17 -6.65 -7.38 -17.22
N ASN A 18 -7.61 -6.49 -17.48
CA ASN A 18 -8.87 -6.44 -16.72
C ASN A 18 -9.75 -7.68 -16.85
N GLN A 19 -9.59 -8.52 -17.87
CA GLN A 19 -10.32 -9.78 -18.12
C GLN A 19 -11.83 -9.78 -17.78
N GLY A 20 -12.50 -8.63 -17.77
CA GLY A 20 -13.90 -8.48 -17.36
C GLY A 20 -14.16 -8.48 -15.84
N HIS A 21 -13.11 -8.58 -15.01
CA HIS A 21 -13.22 -8.59 -13.56
C HIS A 21 -13.31 -7.18 -12.98
N THR A 22 -14.16 -7.01 -11.96
CA THR A 22 -14.20 -5.76 -11.19
C THR A 22 -12.91 -5.61 -10.37
N ILE A 23 -12.55 -4.36 -10.02
CA ILE A 23 -11.41 -4.07 -9.15
C ILE A 23 -11.49 -4.89 -7.85
N LEU A 24 -12.69 -5.10 -7.31
CA LEU A 24 -12.92 -5.91 -6.11
C LEU A 24 -12.59 -7.39 -6.30
N GLU A 25 -12.94 -7.99 -7.44
CA GLU A 25 -12.65 -9.39 -7.73
C GLU A 25 -11.15 -9.64 -7.90
N LYS A 26 -10.43 -8.67 -8.48
CA LYS A 26 -8.97 -8.72 -8.54
C LYS A 26 -8.38 -8.67 -7.14
N ILE A 27 -8.80 -7.71 -6.32
CA ILE A 27 -8.25 -7.58 -4.98
C ILE A 27 -8.54 -8.85 -4.16
N ASP A 28 -9.73 -9.45 -4.28
CA ASP A 28 -10.05 -10.72 -3.62
C ASP A 28 -9.14 -11.88 -4.06
N ALA A 29 -8.89 -12.00 -5.38
CA ALA A 29 -8.01 -13.02 -5.94
C ALA A 29 -6.55 -12.91 -5.47
N TYR A 30 -6.10 -11.71 -5.12
CA TYR A 30 -4.75 -11.43 -4.60
C TYR A 30 -4.74 -11.09 -3.10
N SER A 31 -5.85 -11.34 -2.38
CA SER A 31 -5.99 -10.99 -0.97
C SER A 31 -5.34 -11.99 -0.01
N ASP A 32 -4.82 -13.11 -0.53
CA ASP A 32 -4.07 -14.10 0.25
C ASP A 32 -2.63 -13.63 0.54
N VAL A 33 -2.54 -12.50 1.23
CA VAL A 33 -1.29 -11.88 1.66
C VAL A 33 -1.32 -11.66 3.16
N SER A 34 -0.14 -11.73 3.79
CA SER A 34 0.00 -11.51 5.23
C SER A 34 0.22 -10.03 5.59
N PHE A 35 0.51 -9.18 4.60
CA PHE A 35 0.81 -7.75 4.76
C PHE A 35 0.58 -7.00 3.45
N ALA A 36 0.15 -5.74 3.52
CA ALA A 36 -0.04 -4.88 2.35
C ALA A 36 0.75 -3.58 2.46
N VAL A 37 1.43 -3.20 1.36
CA VAL A 37 2.07 -1.89 1.22
C VAL A 37 1.32 -1.08 0.16
N VAL A 38 0.85 0.11 0.51
CA VAL A 38 0.09 0.98 -0.40
C VAL A 38 0.88 2.26 -0.67
N LEU A 39 1.02 2.64 -1.93
CA LEU A 39 1.69 3.89 -2.33
C LEU A 39 0.66 5.01 -2.48
N LEU A 40 0.75 6.02 -1.63
CA LEU A 40 -0.05 7.23 -1.74
C LEU A 40 0.72 8.32 -2.48
N THR A 41 0.57 8.32 -3.79
CA THR A 41 1.13 9.31 -4.70
C THR A 41 0.06 10.30 -5.18
N PRO A 42 0.41 11.57 -5.41
CA PRO A 42 -0.52 12.60 -5.86
C PRO A 42 -0.77 12.49 -7.38
N ASP A 43 -1.32 11.35 -7.82
CA ASP A 43 -1.43 11.01 -9.24
C ASP A 43 -2.67 11.59 -9.93
N ASP A 44 -3.70 11.95 -9.17
CA ASP A 44 -4.91 12.59 -9.68
C ASP A 44 -5.08 14.00 -9.05
N GLU A 45 -5.93 14.84 -9.63
CA GLU A 45 -6.36 16.12 -9.05
C GLU A 45 -7.86 16.09 -8.74
N GLY A 46 -8.29 16.76 -7.67
CA GLY A 46 -9.71 16.85 -7.35
C GLY A 46 -10.02 17.85 -6.25
N CYS A 47 -11.32 18.11 -6.04
CA CYS A 47 -11.78 19.00 -4.99
C CYS A 47 -13.22 18.67 -4.59
N VAL A 48 -13.62 19.19 -3.43
CA VAL A 48 -15.05 19.32 -3.09
C VAL A 48 -15.75 20.21 -4.11
N LYS A 49 -17.06 20.00 -4.29
CA LYS A 49 -17.85 20.79 -5.25
C LYS A 49 -17.71 22.29 -4.96
N GLY A 50 -17.23 23.04 -5.95
CA GLY A 50 -17.00 24.49 -5.85
C GLY A 50 -15.64 24.90 -5.27
N GLY A 51 -14.76 23.95 -4.98
CA GLY A 51 -13.38 24.21 -4.54
C GLY A 51 -12.38 24.35 -5.69
N HIS A 52 -11.11 24.53 -5.32
CA HIS A 52 -9.99 24.49 -6.26
C HIS A 52 -9.39 23.09 -6.31
N PRO A 53 -9.15 22.50 -7.50
CA PRO A 53 -8.48 21.21 -7.63
C PRO A 53 -7.15 21.20 -6.87
N GLN A 54 -6.93 20.14 -6.09
CA GLN A 54 -5.70 19.87 -5.38
C GLN A 54 -5.17 18.48 -5.75
N PRO A 55 -3.85 18.26 -5.68
CA PRO A 55 -3.28 16.93 -5.85
C PRO A 55 -3.82 15.95 -4.80
N ARG A 56 -4.25 14.77 -5.24
CA ARG A 56 -4.88 13.76 -4.39
C ARG A 56 -4.42 12.36 -4.79
N VAL A 57 -4.59 11.43 -3.87
CA VAL A 57 -4.42 10.01 -4.18
C VAL A 57 -5.54 9.57 -5.14
N ARG A 58 -5.18 8.71 -6.09
CA ARG A 58 -6.14 8.04 -6.98
C ARG A 58 -7.18 7.27 -6.18
N GLN A 59 -8.45 7.38 -6.60
CA GLN A 59 -9.57 6.77 -5.87
C GLN A 59 -9.47 5.25 -5.73
N ASN A 60 -9.00 4.58 -6.77
CA ASN A 60 -8.82 3.12 -6.74
C ASN A 60 -7.80 2.69 -5.68
N VAL A 61 -6.73 3.49 -5.48
CA VAL A 61 -5.71 3.22 -4.45
C VAL A 61 -6.30 3.38 -3.05
N LEU A 62 -7.15 4.39 -2.82
CA LEU A 62 -7.86 4.54 -1.54
C LEU A 62 -8.86 3.40 -1.30
N LEU A 63 -9.53 2.91 -2.35
CA LEU A 63 -10.42 1.75 -2.27
C LEU A 63 -9.63 0.49 -1.87
N GLU A 64 -8.50 0.22 -2.52
CA GLU A 64 -7.60 -0.90 -2.21
C GLU A 64 -7.09 -0.80 -0.77
N LEU A 65 -6.67 0.39 -0.33
CA LEU A 65 -6.27 0.64 1.06
C LEU A 65 -7.38 0.27 2.04
N GLY A 66 -8.61 0.73 1.77
CA GLY A 66 -9.77 0.42 2.61
C GLY A 66 -10.09 -1.07 2.65
N PHE A 67 -9.99 -1.76 1.51
CA PHE A 67 -10.17 -3.20 1.43
C PHE A 67 -9.15 -3.95 2.29
N PHE A 68 -7.85 -3.65 2.15
CA PHE A 68 -6.80 -4.35 2.90
C PHE A 68 -6.88 -4.08 4.41
N ILE A 69 -7.28 -2.86 4.81
CA ILE A 69 -7.56 -2.55 6.21
C ILE A 69 -8.68 -3.44 6.74
N GLY A 70 -9.79 -3.56 6.02
CA GLY A 70 -10.92 -4.39 6.43
C GLY A 70 -10.59 -5.89 6.45
N ARG A 71 -9.74 -6.34 5.52
CA ARG A 71 -9.38 -7.76 5.33
C ARG A 71 -8.28 -8.26 6.28
N LEU A 72 -7.24 -7.44 6.50
CA LEU A 72 -6.02 -7.81 7.21
C LEU A 72 -5.92 -7.20 8.61
N GLY A 73 -6.61 -6.08 8.86
CA GLY A 73 -6.41 -5.22 10.02
C GLY A 73 -5.47 -4.06 9.72
N ARG A 74 -5.62 -2.94 10.44
CA ARG A 74 -4.83 -1.71 10.25
C ARG A 74 -3.34 -1.94 10.53
N GLU A 75 -3.04 -2.84 11.46
CA GLU A 75 -1.69 -3.18 11.89
C GLU A 75 -0.90 -3.94 10.82
N LYS A 76 -1.56 -4.55 9.82
CA LYS A 76 -0.90 -5.29 8.73
C LYS A 76 -0.89 -4.53 7.40
N VAL A 77 -1.13 -3.23 7.46
CA VAL A 77 -1.17 -2.36 6.29
C VAL A 77 -0.26 -1.16 6.56
N CYS A 78 0.73 -0.97 5.68
CA CYS A 78 1.60 0.20 5.70
C CYS A 78 1.37 1.02 4.45
N ALA A 79 1.23 2.32 4.61
CA ALA A 79 1.08 3.23 3.50
C ALA A 79 2.28 4.18 3.38
N LEU A 80 2.81 4.31 2.18
CA LEU A 80 3.95 5.16 1.86
C LEU A 80 3.45 6.39 1.12
N LYS A 81 3.59 7.57 1.73
CA LYS A 81 3.09 8.83 1.17
C LYS A 81 4.20 9.59 0.46
N ARG A 82 3.98 9.95 -0.80
CA ARG A 82 4.83 10.90 -1.53
C ARG A 82 4.12 12.25 -1.62
N GLY A 83 4.85 13.33 -1.35
CA GLY A 83 4.26 14.67 -1.33
C GLY A 83 3.25 14.86 -0.20
N ASP A 84 2.29 15.74 -0.42
CA ASP A 84 1.23 16.01 0.54
C ASP A 84 -0.19 15.86 -0.07
N PRO A 85 -0.54 14.71 -0.69
CA PRO A 85 -1.90 14.52 -1.17
C PRO A 85 -2.90 14.53 -0.01
N GLU A 86 -4.13 14.95 -0.32
CA GLU A 86 -5.29 14.81 0.55
C GLU A 86 -5.54 13.33 0.86
N ILE A 87 -5.73 13.00 2.14
CA ILE A 87 -6.05 11.65 2.63
C ILE A 87 -7.29 11.77 3.53
N PRO A 88 -8.35 10.98 3.29
CA PRO A 88 -9.54 11.00 4.13
C PRO A 88 -9.22 10.62 5.59
N SER A 89 -9.89 11.25 6.54
CA SER A 89 -9.66 11.04 7.98
C SER A 89 -9.88 9.60 8.43
N ASP A 90 -10.72 8.84 7.72
CA ASP A 90 -11.00 7.43 7.99
C ASP A 90 -9.75 6.54 7.96
N TYR A 91 -8.70 6.97 7.24
CA TYR A 91 -7.45 6.23 7.11
C TYR A 91 -6.41 6.62 8.17
N LEU A 92 -6.61 7.68 8.97
CA LEU A 92 -5.57 8.21 9.88
C LEU A 92 -5.01 7.19 10.90
N GLY A 93 -5.71 6.09 11.16
CA GLY A 93 -5.26 5.00 12.03
C GLY A 93 -4.35 3.94 11.36
N VAL A 94 -3.97 4.12 10.10
CA VAL A 94 -3.02 3.25 9.38
C VAL A 94 -1.58 3.66 9.73
N ILE A 95 -0.61 2.76 9.56
CA ILE A 95 0.81 3.11 9.68
C ILE A 95 1.24 3.83 8.39
N TRP A 96 1.83 5.02 8.52
CA TRP A 96 2.28 5.81 7.38
C TRP A 96 3.75 6.20 7.48
N HIS A 97 4.44 6.15 6.35
CA HIS A 97 5.79 6.73 6.21
C HIS A 97 5.86 7.69 5.03
N SER A 98 6.53 8.82 5.22
CA SER A 98 6.82 9.75 4.14
C SER A 98 7.95 9.20 3.27
N MET A 99 7.73 9.16 1.95
CA MET A 99 8.77 8.88 0.97
C MET A 99 9.67 10.09 0.72
N ASN A 100 9.23 11.29 1.10
CA ASN A 100 9.96 12.54 0.87
C ASN A 100 10.99 12.82 1.96
N VAL A 101 10.78 12.30 3.17
CA VAL A 101 11.57 12.63 4.35
C VAL A 101 11.93 11.35 5.09
N GLY A 102 13.24 11.09 5.22
CA GLY A 102 13.77 9.97 5.97
C GLY A 102 13.91 8.67 5.17
N ASP A 103 14.25 7.60 5.89
CA ASP A 103 14.49 6.28 5.32
C ASP A 103 13.26 5.39 5.50
N TRP A 104 12.28 5.58 4.62
CA TRP A 104 11.05 4.79 4.60
C TRP A 104 11.32 3.29 4.40
N LYS A 105 12.43 2.92 3.77
CA LYS A 105 12.82 1.51 3.58
C LYS A 105 13.17 0.88 4.91
N SER A 106 14.01 1.54 5.72
CA SER A 106 14.33 1.08 7.07
C SER A 106 13.09 1.00 7.96
N ALA A 107 12.21 2.00 7.89
CA ALA A 107 10.96 1.99 8.68
C ALA A 107 10.06 0.80 8.29
N LEU A 108 9.82 0.60 7.00
CA LEU A 108 9.07 -0.54 6.49
C LEU A 108 9.70 -1.88 6.89
N CYS A 109 11.02 -2.00 6.82
CA CYS A 109 11.71 -3.23 7.23
C CYS A 109 11.53 -3.52 8.72
N ARG A 110 11.52 -2.50 9.60
CA ARG A 110 11.27 -2.71 11.02
C ARG A 110 9.86 -3.22 11.29
N GLU A 111 8.86 -2.70 10.59
CA GLU A 111 7.47 -3.16 10.74
C GLU A 111 7.31 -4.61 10.29
N LEU A 112 7.91 -4.97 9.15
CA LEU A 112 7.91 -6.34 8.65
C LEU A 112 8.66 -7.29 9.60
N ASP A 113 9.80 -6.89 10.17
CA ASP A 113 10.56 -7.69 11.12
C ASP A 113 9.77 -7.92 12.42
N ALA A 114 9.08 -6.89 12.92
CA ALA A 114 8.20 -6.97 14.08
C ALA A 114 7.02 -7.94 13.89
N MET A 115 6.61 -8.18 12.64
CA MET A 115 5.56 -9.15 12.29
C MET A 115 6.11 -10.56 12.01
N GLY A 116 7.43 -10.75 12.14
CA GLY A 116 8.09 -12.03 11.94
C GLY A 116 8.38 -12.38 10.49
N PHE A 117 8.38 -11.41 9.57
CA PHE A 117 8.85 -11.63 8.20
C PHE A 117 10.38 -11.72 8.18
N GLU A 118 10.92 -12.69 7.44
CA GLU A 118 12.36 -12.77 7.20
C GLU A 118 12.79 -11.71 6.17
N ILE A 119 13.61 -10.75 6.59
CA ILE A 119 14.08 -9.66 5.72
C ILE A 119 15.58 -9.75 5.52
N ASP A 120 16.00 -9.79 4.25
CA ASP A 120 17.39 -9.57 3.88
C ASP A 120 17.69 -8.06 3.89
N TRP A 121 18.14 -7.56 5.04
CA TRP A 121 18.49 -6.16 5.25
C TRP A 121 19.53 -5.64 4.27
N LYS A 122 20.47 -6.48 3.81
CA LYS A 122 21.49 -6.06 2.84
C LYS A 122 20.86 -5.76 1.48
N LYS A 123 19.92 -6.60 1.03
CA LYS A 123 19.19 -6.35 -0.22
C LYS A 123 18.20 -5.20 -0.09
N ALA A 124 17.48 -5.12 1.03
CA ALA A 124 16.48 -4.07 1.24
C ALA A 124 17.09 -2.66 1.26
N MET A 125 18.33 -2.55 1.78
CA MET A 125 19.05 -1.28 1.90
C MET A 125 19.96 -0.95 0.72
N GLN A 126 20.10 -1.84 -0.26
CA GLN A 126 20.79 -1.52 -1.51
C GLN A 126 19.91 -0.60 -2.37
N ALA A 127 20.50 0.49 -2.85
CA ALA A 127 19.90 1.48 -3.74
C ALA A 127 20.61 1.45 -5.09
#